data_AF-A0A1Q9E0R6-F1
#
_entry.id   AF-A0A1Q9E0R6-F1
#
_cell.length_a   1.000
_cell.length_b   1.000
_cell.length_c   1.000
_cell.angle_alpha   90.00
_cell.angle_beta   90.00
_cell.angle_gamma   90.00
#
_symmetry.space_group_name_H-M   'P 1'
#
loop_
_entity.id
_entity.type
_entity.pdbx_description
1 polymer ?
#
loop_
_entity_poly.entity_id
_entity_poly.type
_entity_poly.pdbx_seq_one_letter_code
_entity_poly.pdbx_strand_id
1 'polypeptide(L)'
;MAAMSKRALNTAEGASGCFVCISPPTARVKGRFRAAARFRSPEGHPQCWSCLAAQYPDRAKLKVRKEHLMLAELQRRLPWLGEKAEQLIWDCPVPGGCTLKRPDMLFRLEDRFVQIEVDEEGHEDLSCADEDSRLELIAADVGLPGLVLRLNPDAERVLKRRRLRNGEHCFCVGDADAFNDLFDAAEAAVETFLNEPPPEGVRVVGLPTSWWDGR
;
A
#
# COMPACT_ATOMS: atom_id res chain seq x y z
N MET A 1 -2.59 5.17 26.11
CA MET A 1 -2.60 3.70 26.33
C MET A 1 -3.80 3.11 25.60
N ALA A 2 -3.63 2.69 24.35
CA ALA A 2 -4.72 2.14 23.55
C ALA A 2 -4.83 0.62 23.80
N ALA A 3 -6.02 0.18 24.20
CA ALA A 3 -6.33 -1.21 24.48
C ALA A 3 -6.22 -2.06 23.21
N MET A 4 -5.20 -2.92 23.14
CA MET A 4 -5.17 -4.00 22.16
C MET A 4 -6.34 -4.95 22.41
N SER A 5 -7.23 -5.07 21.43
CA SER A 5 -8.27 -6.10 21.40
C SER A 5 -7.61 -7.48 21.38
N LYS A 6 -7.49 -8.10 22.55
CA LYS A 6 -7.13 -9.51 22.71
C LYS A 6 -8.26 -10.36 22.14
N ARG A 7 -8.21 -10.67 20.84
CA ARG A 7 -8.95 -11.85 20.34
C ARG A 7 -8.29 -13.07 20.94
N ALA A 8 -9.05 -13.76 21.80
CA ALA A 8 -8.66 -14.98 22.47
C ALA A 8 -8.02 -15.98 21.48
N LEU A 9 -6.75 -16.28 21.71
CA LEU A 9 -6.11 -17.52 21.28
C LEU A 9 -6.78 -18.61 22.11
N ASN A 10 -7.84 -19.24 21.60
CA ASN A 10 -8.39 -20.42 22.23
C ASN A 10 -7.36 -21.56 22.11
N THR A 11 -6.68 -21.80 23.21
CA THR A 11 -5.85 -22.98 23.46
C THR A 11 -6.76 -24.19 23.65
N ALA A 12 -7.08 -24.89 22.56
CA ALA A 12 -7.34 -26.32 22.64
C ALA A 12 -5.96 -27.01 22.61
N GLU A 13 -5.71 -27.87 23.59
CA GLU A 13 -4.42 -28.47 23.91
C GLU A 13 -3.66 -28.95 22.66
N GLY A 14 -2.47 -28.39 22.45
CA GLY A 14 -1.46 -28.90 21.51
C GLY A 14 -1.41 -28.27 20.12
N ALA A 15 -2.37 -27.46 19.68
CA ALA A 15 -2.34 -26.84 18.35
C ALA A 15 -2.12 -25.33 18.39
N SER A 16 -0.92 -24.86 18.02
CA SER A 16 -0.65 -23.42 17.88
C SER A 16 -1.12 -22.92 16.50
N GLY A 17 -2.27 -22.24 16.46
CA GLY A 17 -2.78 -21.63 15.23
C GLY A 17 -4.17 -21.03 15.38
N CYS A 18 -4.53 -20.08 14.51
CA CYS A 18 -5.92 -19.60 14.46
C CYS A 18 -6.83 -20.69 13.89
N PHE A 19 -8.13 -20.61 14.19
CA PHE A 19 -9.15 -21.56 13.73
C PHE A 19 -9.04 -21.91 12.23
N VAL A 20 -8.67 -20.94 11.38
CA VAL A 20 -8.50 -21.13 9.93
C VAL A 20 -7.27 -22.00 9.58
N CYS A 21 -6.20 -21.93 10.38
CA CYS A 21 -4.96 -22.69 10.14
C CYS A 21 -4.99 -24.09 10.75
N ILE A 22 -5.80 -24.30 11.81
CA ILE A 22 -5.93 -25.59 12.51
C ILE A 22 -7.12 -26.43 12.03
N SER A 23 -8.08 -25.82 11.32
CA SER A 23 -9.24 -26.57 10.81
C SER A 23 -8.87 -27.41 9.60
N PRO A 24 -9.42 -28.64 9.47
CA PRO A 24 -9.24 -29.45 8.27
C PRO A 24 -9.78 -28.71 7.03
N PRO A 25 -9.20 -28.95 5.83
CA PRO A 25 -9.53 -28.25 4.58
C PRO A 25 -11.01 -28.38 4.14
N THR A 26 -11.80 -29.23 4.80
CA THR A 26 -13.24 -29.40 4.58
C THR A 26 -14.08 -28.29 5.21
N ALA A 27 -13.54 -27.50 6.14
CA ALA A 27 -14.23 -26.36 6.74
C ALA A 27 -14.12 -25.12 5.83
N ARG A 28 -14.89 -25.09 4.73
CA ARG A 28 -15.12 -23.86 3.96
C ARG A 28 -15.87 -22.85 4.82
N VAL A 29 -15.15 -22.03 5.58
CA VAL A 29 -15.71 -20.81 6.14
C VAL A 29 -15.94 -19.85 4.98
N LYS A 30 -17.20 -19.69 4.55
CA LYS A 30 -17.58 -18.66 3.58
C LYS A 30 -17.10 -17.30 4.09
N GLY A 31 -16.22 -16.64 3.33
CA GLY A 31 -16.10 -15.18 3.37
C GLY A 31 -14.84 -14.54 3.96
N ARG A 32 -13.78 -15.26 4.39
CA ARG A 32 -12.49 -14.62 4.72
C ARG A 32 -11.30 -15.51 4.37
N PHE A 33 -10.82 -15.44 3.15
CA PHE A 33 -9.49 -15.94 2.82
C PHE A 33 -8.47 -15.00 3.49
N ARG A 34 -7.95 -15.37 4.66
CA ARG A 34 -6.70 -14.76 5.13
C ARG A 34 -5.61 -15.19 4.16
N ALA A 35 -4.83 -14.25 3.63
CA ALA A 35 -3.72 -14.56 2.75
C ALA A 35 -2.84 -15.65 3.39
N ALA A 36 -2.81 -16.83 2.76
CA ALA A 36 -1.97 -17.92 3.22
C ALA A 36 -0.51 -17.48 3.07
N ALA A 37 0.24 -17.53 4.17
CA ALA A 37 1.68 -17.43 4.06
C ALA A 37 2.15 -18.67 3.28
N ARG A 38 3.16 -18.52 2.41
CA ARG A 38 3.83 -19.65 1.75
C ARG A 38 4.73 -20.41 2.75
N PHE A 39 4.21 -20.67 3.95
CA PHE A 39 4.89 -21.32 5.05
C PHE A 39 3.96 -22.37 5.65
N ARG A 40 4.54 -23.54 5.93
CA ARG A 40 3.89 -24.61 6.68
C ARG A 40 4.63 -24.79 7.99
N SER A 41 3.89 -25.03 9.08
CA SER A 41 4.51 -25.39 10.36
C SER A 41 5.32 -26.69 10.23
N PRO A 42 6.17 -27.03 11.22
CA PRO A 42 6.87 -28.32 11.24
C PRO A 42 5.94 -29.53 11.08
N GLU A 43 4.70 -29.42 11.53
CA GLU A 43 3.64 -30.43 11.43
C GLU A 43 2.93 -30.43 10.05
N GLY A 44 3.35 -29.55 9.13
CA GLY A 44 2.85 -29.47 7.76
C GLY A 44 1.61 -28.59 7.57
N HIS A 45 1.09 -27.96 8.62
CA HIS A 45 -0.12 -27.13 8.54
C HIS A 45 0.15 -25.79 7.86
N PRO A 46 -0.67 -25.36 6.87
CA PRO A 46 -0.52 -24.05 6.24
C PRO A 46 -0.81 -22.93 7.26
N GLN A 47 0.04 -21.92 7.29
CA GLN A 47 -0.12 -20.79 8.20
C GLN A 47 -0.63 -19.55 7.45
N CYS A 48 -1.61 -18.84 8.00
CA CYS A 48 -1.93 -17.49 7.56
C CYS A 48 -0.83 -16.50 8.02
N TRP A 49 -0.74 -15.32 7.40
CA TRP A 49 0.29 -14.33 7.76
C TRP A 49 0.31 -13.98 9.25
N SER A 50 -0.86 -13.78 9.88
CA SER A 50 -0.94 -13.46 11.31
C SER A 50 -0.40 -14.60 12.20
N CYS A 51 -0.64 -15.86 11.84
CA CYS A 51 -0.13 -17.00 12.60
C CYS A 51 1.36 -17.21 12.38
N LEU A 52 1.83 -17.01 11.14
CA LEU A 52 3.26 -17.01 10.83
C LEU A 52 4.00 -15.95 11.66
N ALA A 53 3.51 -14.70 11.65
CA ALA A 53 4.12 -13.60 12.39
C ALA A 53 4.12 -13.81 13.91
N ALA A 54 3.04 -14.37 14.46
CA ALA A 54 2.95 -14.62 15.90
C ALA A 54 3.83 -15.79 16.38
N GLN A 55 3.94 -16.86 15.59
CA GLN A 55 4.59 -18.10 16.02
C GLN A 55 6.02 -18.26 15.51
N TYR A 56 6.32 -17.68 14.35
CA TYR A 56 7.64 -17.76 13.73
C TYR A 56 8.06 -16.36 13.27
N PRO A 57 8.23 -15.40 14.20
CA PRO A 57 8.57 -14.01 13.86
C PRO A 57 9.83 -13.92 12.98
N ASP A 58 10.84 -14.76 13.23
CA ASP A 58 12.08 -14.82 12.43
C ASP A 58 11.87 -15.27 10.97
N ARG A 59 10.75 -15.94 10.71
CA ARG A 59 10.34 -16.41 9.38
C ARG A 59 9.36 -15.44 8.70
N ALA A 60 8.72 -14.56 9.48
CA ALA A 60 7.77 -13.57 9.00
C ALA A 60 8.49 -12.36 8.40
N LYS A 61 9.22 -12.59 7.31
CA LYS A 61 9.93 -11.52 6.61
C LYS A 61 8.95 -10.66 5.82
N LEU A 62 8.98 -9.36 6.07
CA LEU A 62 8.23 -8.39 5.26
C LEU A 62 8.57 -8.58 3.78
N LYS A 63 7.54 -8.86 2.97
CA LYS A 63 7.67 -8.91 1.53
C LYS A 63 7.72 -7.48 1.01
N VAL A 64 8.89 -7.01 0.63
CA VAL A 64 9.07 -5.71 -0.03
C VAL A 64 8.39 -5.77 -1.41
N ARG A 65 7.40 -4.89 -1.62
CA ARG A 65 6.68 -4.71 -2.90
C ARG A 65 7.27 -3.54 -3.68
N LYS A 66 6.82 -3.30 -4.92
CA LYS A 66 7.26 -2.12 -5.68
C LYS A 66 6.80 -0.86 -4.95
N GLU A 67 5.56 -0.86 -4.45
CA GLU A 67 4.98 0.19 -3.60
C GLU A 67 5.96 0.66 -2.51
N HIS A 68 6.56 -0.26 -1.75
CA HIS A 68 7.47 0.11 -0.67
C HIS A 68 8.73 0.85 -1.17
N LEU A 69 9.26 0.46 -2.34
CA LEU A 69 10.41 1.13 -2.95
C LEU A 69 10.01 2.50 -3.49
N MET A 70 8.84 2.59 -4.13
CA MET A 70 8.33 3.82 -4.72
C MET A 70 8.07 4.88 -3.63
N LEU A 71 7.35 4.50 -2.58
CA LEU A 71 7.04 5.39 -1.46
C LEU A 71 8.30 5.82 -0.69
N ALA A 72 9.24 4.89 -0.46
CA ALA A 72 10.51 5.21 0.22
C ALA A 72 11.35 6.21 -0.58
N GLU A 73 11.41 6.06 -1.91
CA GLU A 73 12.12 7.00 -2.77
C GLU A 73 11.42 8.37 -2.76
N LEU A 74 10.09 8.41 -2.86
CA LEU A 74 9.35 9.68 -2.79
C LEU A 74 9.62 10.42 -1.47
N GLN A 75 9.58 9.72 -0.34
CA GLN A 75 9.91 10.28 0.97
C GLN A 75 11.36 10.77 1.06
N ARG A 76 12.30 10.06 0.42
CA ARG A 76 13.72 10.46 0.37
C ARG A 76 13.90 11.77 -0.40
N ARG A 77 13.12 11.98 -1.47
CA ARG A 77 13.22 13.14 -2.34
C ARG A 77 12.40 14.34 -1.86
N LEU A 78 11.29 14.08 -1.19
CA LEU A 78 10.39 15.08 -0.62
C LEU A 78 10.35 15.05 0.92
N PRO A 79 11.50 15.13 1.63
CA PRO A 79 11.49 15.10 3.11
C PRO A 79 10.70 16.30 3.68
N TRP A 80 10.79 17.45 3.00
CA TRP A 80 10.09 18.68 3.35
C TRP A 80 8.57 18.55 3.29
N LEU A 81 8.02 17.63 2.49
CA LEU A 81 6.57 17.40 2.43
C LEU A 81 6.09 16.76 3.74
N GLY A 82 6.86 15.80 4.26
CA GLY A 82 6.61 15.20 5.56
C GLY A 82 6.75 16.20 6.71
N GLU A 83 7.71 17.13 6.62
CA GLU A 83 7.90 18.19 7.63
C GLU A 83 6.75 19.20 7.65
N LYS A 84 6.12 19.47 6.50
CA LYS A 84 4.96 20.37 6.39
C LYS A 84 3.64 19.70 6.77
N ALA A 85 3.55 18.38 6.68
CA ALA A 85 2.32 17.65 6.94
C ALA A 85 1.93 17.71 8.43
N GLU A 86 0.68 18.06 8.71
CA GLU A 86 0.08 17.90 10.04
C GLU A 86 -0.07 16.42 10.40
N GLN A 87 -0.31 15.58 9.38
CA GLN A 87 -0.46 14.15 9.54
C GLN A 87 0.07 13.39 8.32
N LEU A 88 0.88 12.36 8.59
CA LEU A 88 1.28 11.34 7.62
C LEU A 88 0.52 10.03 7.90
N ILE A 89 -0.16 9.51 6.89
CA ILE A 89 -0.98 8.30 6.94
C ILE A 89 -0.38 7.31 5.95
N TRP A 90 -0.10 6.07 6.38
CA TRP A 90 0.49 5.02 5.55
C TRP A 90 -0.23 3.70 5.78
N ASP A 91 -0.81 3.13 4.71
CA ASP A 91 -1.47 1.81 4.67
C ASP A 91 -2.50 1.63 5.80
N CYS A 92 -3.13 2.72 6.24
CA CYS A 92 -4.12 2.75 7.29
C CYS A 92 -5.29 3.68 6.93
N PRO A 93 -6.51 3.44 7.46
CA PRO A 93 -7.64 4.32 7.19
C PRO A 93 -7.40 5.73 7.73
N VAL A 94 -8.01 6.72 7.08
CA VAL A 94 -7.92 8.12 7.48
C VAL A 94 -8.49 8.28 8.90
N PRO A 95 -7.71 8.75 9.89
CA PRO A 95 -8.21 8.93 11.24
C PRO A 95 -9.36 9.93 11.30
N GLY A 96 -10.49 9.52 11.87
CA GLY A 96 -11.72 10.33 11.89
C GLY A 96 -12.57 10.21 10.63
N GLY A 97 -12.10 9.49 9.61
CA GLY A 97 -12.88 9.13 8.43
C GLY A 97 -14.00 8.12 8.74
N CYS A 98 -14.97 8.05 7.84
CA CYS A 98 -16.14 7.18 7.94
C CYS A 98 -15.95 5.85 7.21
N THR A 99 -14.90 5.69 6.40
CA THR A 99 -14.61 4.45 5.68
C THR A 99 -13.43 3.67 6.24
N LEU A 100 -13.29 2.42 5.81
CA LEU A 100 -12.12 1.58 6.06
C LEU A 100 -11.14 1.59 4.87
N LYS A 101 -11.33 2.50 3.92
CA LYS A 101 -10.44 2.64 2.76
C LYS A 101 -9.12 3.23 3.21
N ARG A 102 -8.04 2.81 2.57
CA ARG A 102 -6.66 3.11 2.97
C ARG A 102 -5.95 3.66 1.74
N PRO A 103 -5.32 4.84 1.83
CA PRO A 103 -4.35 5.27 0.83
C PRO A 103 -3.05 4.46 1.01
N ASP A 104 -2.25 4.39 -0.05
CA ASP A 104 -0.88 3.88 0.09
C ASP A 104 -0.08 4.86 0.94
N MET A 105 -0.15 6.17 0.64
CA MET A 105 0.40 7.21 1.50
C MET A 105 -0.39 8.51 1.36
N LEU A 106 -0.61 9.22 2.47
CA LEU A 106 -1.30 10.51 2.47
C LEU A 106 -0.64 11.50 3.42
N PHE A 107 -0.39 12.70 2.91
CA PHE A 107 0.07 13.87 3.64
C PHE A 107 -1.10 14.84 3.78
N ARG A 108 -1.59 15.00 5.01
CA ARG A 108 -2.59 16.02 5.34
C ARG A 108 -1.86 17.31 5.72
N LEU A 109 -2.15 18.40 5.02
CA LEU A 109 -1.68 19.74 5.31
C LEU A 109 -2.84 20.55 5.93
N GLU A 110 -2.57 21.79 6.32
CA GLU A 110 -3.56 22.68 6.96
C GLU A 110 -4.78 22.92 6.05
N ASP A 111 -4.57 23.20 4.76
CA ASP A 111 -5.61 23.64 3.82
C ASP A 111 -5.92 22.63 2.70
N ARG A 112 -5.12 21.56 2.57
CA ARG A 112 -5.22 20.58 1.47
C ARG A 112 -4.57 19.25 1.82
N PHE A 113 -4.64 18.27 0.92
CA PHE A 113 -3.92 17.01 1.06
C PHE A 113 -3.14 16.61 -0.19
N VAL A 114 -2.12 15.77 -0.01
CA VAL A 114 -1.42 15.05 -1.08
C VAL A 114 -1.53 13.55 -0.79
N GLN A 115 -2.21 12.81 -1.65
CA GLN A 115 -2.34 11.36 -1.60
C GLN A 115 -1.46 10.76 -2.70
N ILE A 116 -0.73 9.70 -2.37
CA ILE A 116 0.09 8.94 -3.30
C ILE A 116 -0.49 7.53 -3.39
N GLU A 117 -0.67 7.03 -4.61
CA GLU A 117 -1.08 5.67 -4.91
C GLU A 117 -0.06 5.04 -5.85
N VAL A 118 0.42 3.85 -5.54
CA VAL A 118 1.32 3.08 -6.41
C VAL A 118 0.51 2.00 -7.11
N ASP A 119 0.25 2.23 -8.40
CA ASP A 119 -0.55 1.34 -9.23
C ASP A 119 0.36 0.29 -9.89
N GLU A 120 0.62 -0.81 -9.17
CA GLU A 120 1.34 -1.98 -9.71
C GLU A 120 0.40 -2.79 -10.62
N GLU A 121 0.77 -2.96 -11.90
CA GLU A 121 -0.03 -3.68 -12.91
C GLU A 121 -1.50 -3.25 -12.91
N GLY A 122 -1.81 -2.17 -13.66
CA GLY A 122 -3.16 -1.62 -13.81
C GLY A 122 -4.20 -2.73 -13.83
N HIS A 123 -4.96 -2.83 -12.73
CA HIS A 123 -5.70 -4.02 -12.35
C HIS A 123 -6.58 -4.54 -13.51
N GLU A 124 -6.12 -5.51 -14.30
CA GLU A 124 -6.95 -6.11 -15.37
C GLU A 124 -8.14 -6.91 -14.79
N ASP A 125 -8.16 -7.15 -13.47
CA ASP A 125 -9.16 -7.98 -12.78
C ASP A 125 -10.05 -7.24 -11.76
N LEU A 126 -9.97 -5.91 -11.63
CA LEU A 126 -10.89 -5.10 -10.82
C LEU A 126 -11.34 -3.90 -11.65
N SER A 127 -12.65 -3.70 -11.76
CA SER A 127 -13.20 -2.63 -12.57
C SER A 127 -12.60 -1.29 -12.13
N CYS A 128 -12.04 -0.50 -13.05
CA CYS A 128 -11.47 0.82 -12.74
C CYS A 128 -12.44 1.72 -11.95
N ALA A 129 -13.75 1.48 -12.10
CA ALA A 129 -14.81 2.12 -11.32
C ALA A 129 -14.68 1.91 -9.79
N ASP A 130 -14.19 0.75 -9.34
CA ASP A 130 -14.00 0.45 -7.90
C ASP A 130 -12.79 1.19 -7.31
N GLU A 131 -11.77 1.43 -8.14
CA GLU A 131 -10.56 2.17 -7.78
C GLU A 131 -10.87 3.66 -7.67
N ASP A 132 -11.52 4.25 -8.68
CA ASP A 132 -11.91 5.67 -8.64
C ASP A 132 -12.89 5.94 -7.51
N SER A 133 -13.87 5.05 -7.30
CA SER A 133 -14.76 5.11 -6.13
C SER A 133 -13.98 5.02 -4.80
N ARG A 134 -12.86 4.29 -4.74
CA ARG A 134 -12.01 4.27 -3.53
C ARG A 134 -11.35 5.63 -3.32
N LEU A 135 -10.78 6.23 -4.36
CA LEU A 135 -10.08 7.51 -4.26
C LEU A 135 -11.03 8.62 -3.82
N GLU A 136 -12.26 8.64 -4.38
CA GLU A 136 -13.31 9.56 -3.97
C GLU A 136 -13.69 9.39 -2.50
N LEU A 137 -13.83 8.14 -2.02
CA LEU A 137 -14.14 7.86 -0.61
C LEU A 137 -13.01 8.29 0.34
N ILE A 138 -11.75 8.07 -0.04
CA ILE A 138 -10.60 8.54 0.75
C ILE A 138 -10.58 10.07 0.81
N ALA A 139 -10.77 10.75 -0.33
CA ALA A 139 -10.83 12.20 -0.36
C ALA A 139 -11.98 12.76 0.49
N ALA A 140 -13.16 12.11 0.45
CA ALA A 140 -14.30 12.47 1.29
C ALA A 140 -14.00 12.28 2.79
N ASP A 141 -13.28 11.21 3.16
CA ASP A 141 -12.85 10.99 4.55
C ASP A 141 -11.84 12.04 5.03
N VAL A 142 -11.03 12.60 4.13
CA VAL A 142 -10.09 13.69 4.45
C VAL A 142 -10.84 15.02 4.58
N GLY A 143 -11.80 15.31 3.70
CA GLY A 143 -12.65 16.50 3.74
C GLY A 143 -11.94 17.80 3.34
N LEU A 144 -10.85 17.71 2.56
CA LEU A 144 -10.07 18.84 2.05
C LEU A 144 -9.91 18.71 0.53
N PRO A 145 -9.65 19.81 -0.20
CA PRO A 145 -9.16 19.70 -1.57
C PRO A 145 -7.78 19.05 -1.59
N GLY A 146 -7.40 18.45 -2.72
CA GLY A 146 -6.18 17.64 -2.73
C GLY A 146 -5.63 17.28 -4.09
N LEU A 147 -4.43 16.73 -4.05
CA LEU A 147 -3.77 16.07 -5.17
C LEU A 147 -3.74 14.57 -4.89
N VAL A 148 -4.22 13.76 -5.84
CA VAL A 148 -3.99 12.32 -5.88
C VAL A 148 -2.96 12.05 -6.98
N LEU A 149 -1.76 11.62 -6.57
CA LEU A 149 -0.67 11.27 -7.45
C LEU A 149 -0.61 9.74 -7.61
N ARG A 150 -0.93 9.25 -8.81
CA ARG A 150 -0.88 7.83 -9.15
C ARG A 150 0.41 7.52 -9.88
N LEU A 151 1.29 6.74 -9.25
CA LEU A 151 2.58 6.33 -9.79
C LEU A 151 2.47 4.91 -10.33
N ASN A 152 2.75 4.70 -11.62
CA ASN A 152 2.79 3.38 -12.21
C ASN A 152 4.25 2.92 -12.44
N PRO A 153 4.80 2.02 -11.60
CA PRO A 153 6.17 1.53 -11.75
C PRO A 153 6.35 0.49 -12.89
N ASP A 154 5.27 0.12 -13.59
CA ASP A 154 5.28 -0.88 -14.66
C ASP A 154 5.31 -0.27 -16.07
N ALA A 155 4.79 0.94 -16.23
CA ALA A 155 4.67 1.63 -17.53
C ALA A 155 5.98 1.66 -18.33
N GLU A 156 7.08 2.04 -17.69
CA GLU A 156 8.40 2.18 -18.32
C GLU A 156 9.43 1.18 -17.77
N ARG A 157 8.96 0.14 -17.06
CA ARG A 157 9.83 -0.87 -16.43
C ARG A 157 10.90 -0.25 -15.52
N VAL A 158 10.56 0.86 -14.85
CA VAL A 158 11.45 1.60 -13.94
C VAL A 158 11.97 0.69 -12.82
N LEU A 159 11.22 -0.36 -12.47
CA LEU A 159 11.66 -1.42 -11.58
C LEU A 159 11.88 -2.75 -12.30
N LYS A 160 12.95 -3.44 -11.90
CA LYS A 160 13.29 -4.80 -12.33
C LYS A 160 13.20 -5.78 -11.17
N ARG A 161 12.58 -6.94 -11.43
CA ARG A 161 12.57 -8.06 -10.48
C ARG A 161 13.92 -8.79 -10.52
N ARG A 162 14.52 -9.02 -9.35
CA ARG A 162 15.77 -9.77 -9.16
C ARG A 162 15.53 -10.94 -8.19
N ARG A 163 16.17 -12.08 -8.45
CA ARG A 163 16.18 -13.22 -7.51
C ARG A 163 17.41 -13.12 -6.60
N LEU A 164 17.18 -13.17 -5.30
CA LEU A 164 18.19 -13.17 -4.26
C LEU A 164 18.83 -14.56 -4.10
N ARG A 165 19.99 -14.62 -3.45
CA ARG A 165 20.72 -15.88 -3.19
C ARG A 165 19.92 -16.90 -2.39
N ASN A 166 19.03 -16.43 -1.53
CA ASN A 166 18.12 -17.25 -0.73
C ASN A 166 16.88 -17.74 -1.52
N GLY A 167 16.79 -17.44 -2.81
CA GLY A 167 15.69 -17.80 -3.68
C GLY A 167 14.49 -16.84 -3.64
N GLU A 168 14.47 -15.86 -2.74
CA GLU A 168 13.43 -14.82 -2.66
C GLU A 168 13.55 -13.84 -3.84
N HIS A 169 12.48 -13.10 -4.12
CA HIS A 169 12.50 -12.02 -5.11
C HIS A 169 12.59 -10.67 -4.41
N CYS A 170 13.38 -9.77 -4.98
CA CYS A 170 13.36 -8.34 -4.68
C CYS A 170 13.10 -7.54 -5.96
N PHE A 171 12.81 -6.25 -5.79
CA PHE A 171 12.80 -5.29 -6.87
C PHE A 171 13.99 -4.35 -6.71
N CYS A 172 14.57 -3.90 -7.81
CA CYS A 172 15.60 -2.89 -7.86
C CYS A 172 15.33 -1.95 -9.03
N VAL A 173 15.96 -0.78 -9.05
CA VAL A 173 15.92 0.12 -10.21
C VAL A 173 16.37 -0.65 -11.46
N GLY A 174 15.51 -0.62 -12.48
CA GLY A 174 15.72 -1.30 -13.76
C GLY A 174 16.40 -0.39 -14.75
N ASP A 175 15.74 0.72 -15.05
CA ASP A 175 16.24 1.85 -15.83
C ASP A 175 16.35 3.05 -14.89
N ALA A 176 17.56 3.60 -14.74
CA ALA A 176 17.81 4.69 -13.81
C ALA A 176 17.25 6.03 -14.32
N ASP A 177 17.27 6.25 -15.63
CA ASP A 177 16.82 7.51 -16.22
C ASP A 177 15.28 7.57 -16.14
N ALA A 178 14.59 6.53 -16.60
CA ALA A 178 13.13 6.45 -16.47
C ALA A 178 12.64 6.47 -15.01
N PHE A 179 13.41 5.86 -14.09
CA PHE A 179 13.11 5.94 -12.67
C PHE A 179 13.25 7.38 -12.16
N ASN A 180 14.33 8.07 -12.49
CA ASN A 180 14.53 9.45 -12.07
C ASN A 180 13.49 10.38 -12.69
N ASP A 181 13.22 10.25 -13.99
CA ASP A 181 12.22 11.06 -14.71
C ASP A 181 10.82 10.94 -14.09
N LEU A 182 10.43 9.72 -13.68
CA LEU A 182 9.17 9.48 -12.97
C LEU A 182 9.11 10.25 -11.65
N PHE A 183 10.19 10.25 -10.88
CA PHE A 183 10.24 10.97 -9.60
C PHE A 183 10.38 12.48 -9.78
N ASP A 184 11.13 12.95 -10.77
CA ASP A 184 11.24 14.37 -11.11
C ASP A 184 9.86 14.93 -11.51
N ALA A 185 9.09 14.17 -12.29
CA ALA A 185 7.70 14.52 -12.62
C ALA A 185 6.78 14.50 -11.39
N ALA A 186 6.96 13.54 -10.47
CA ALA A 186 6.20 13.45 -9.23
C ALA A 186 6.48 14.66 -8.31
N GLU A 187 7.75 15.02 -8.15
CA GLU A 187 8.19 16.19 -7.38
C GLU A 187 7.61 17.47 -7.98
N ALA A 188 7.76 17.66 -9.30
CA ALA A 188 7.24 18.84 -9.99
C ALA A 188 5.72 18.97 -9.84
N ALA A 189 4.97 17.86 -9.89
CA ALA A 189 3.52 17.85 -9.70
C ALA A 189 3.13 18.28 -8.27
N VAL A 190 3.84 17.77 -7.25
CA VAL A 190 3.60 18.15 -5.84
C VAL A 190 3.98 19.61 -5.61
N GLU A 191 5.14 20.05 -6.06
CA GLU A 191 5.59 21.44 -5.90
C GLU A 191 4.63 22.43 -6.56
N THR A 192 4.22 22.14 -7.80
CA THR A 192 3.24 22.96 -8.53
C THR A 192 1.94 23.07 -7.74
N PHE A 193 1.40 21.93 -7.28
CA PHE A 193 0.16 21.90 -6.50
C PHE A 193 0.24 22.70 -5.20
N LEU A 194 1.40 22.70 -4.53
CA LEU A 194 1.57 23.42 -3.26
C LEU A 194 1.86 24.91 -3.43
N ASN A 195 2.41 25.31 -4.58
CA ASN A 195 2.66 26.72 -4.91
C ASN A 195 1.43 27.41 -5.52
N GLU A 196 0.44 26.65 -5.98
CA GLU A 196 -0.85 27.15 -6.43
C GLU A 196 -1.81 27.38 -5.25
N PRO A 197 -2.82 28.27 -5.39
CA PRO A 197 -3.95 28.30 -4.46
C PRO A 197 -4.63 26.92 -4.38
N PRO A 198 -5.22 26.53 -3.22
CA PRO A 198 -5.95 25.29 -3.11
C PRO A 198 -7.04 25.21 -4.19
N PRO A 199 -7.17 24.09 -4.92
CA PRO A 199 -8.28 23.91 -5.85
C PRO A 199 -9.61 23.76 -5.10
N GLU A 200 -10.74 23.89 -5.78
CA GLU A 200 -12.07 23.64 -5.19
C GLU A 200 -12.40 22.14 -5.02
N GLY A 201 -11.46 21.23 -5.31
CA GLY A 201 -11.70 19.78 -5.25
C GLY A 201 -10.43 18.95 -5.31
N VAL A 202 -10.54 17.74 -5.85
CA VAL A 202 -9.43 16.79 -5.97
C VAL A 202 -8.91 16.78 -7.40
N ARG A 203 -7.61 17.03 -7.57
CA ARG A 203 -6.87 16.86 -8.82
C ARG A 203 -6.24 15.48 -8.82
N VAL A 204 -6.46 14.69 -9.87
CA VAL A 204 -5.80 13.40 -10.06
C VAL A 204 -4.73 13.55 -11.13
N VAL A 205 -3.51 13.12 -10.84
CA VAL A 205 -2.38 13.12 -11.78
C VAL A 205 -1.80 11.72 -11.85
N GLY A 206 -1.80 11.13 -13.03
CA GLY A 206 -1.16 9.84 -13.31
C GLY A 206 0.22 10.04 -13.92
N LEU A 207 1.22 9.32 -13.38
CA LEU A 207 2.58 9.29 -13.89
C LEU A 207 3.07 7.86 -14.18
N PRO A 208 3.90 7.65 -15.23
CA PRO A 208 4.23 8.63 -16.26
C PRO A 208 3.01 8.97 -17.12
N THR A 209 2.84 10.22 -17.55
CA THR A 209 1.62 10.71 -18.24
C THR A 209 1.27 9.88 -19.47
N SER A 210 2.30 9.45 -20.22
CA SER A 210 2.21 8.57 -21.39
C SER A 210 1.43 7.27 -21.16
N TRP A 211 1.37 6.78 -19.92
CA TRP A 211 0.65 5.57 -19.55
C TRP A 211 -0.85 5.78 -19.33
N TRP A 212 -1.20 6.98 -18.88
CA TRP A 212 -2.56 7.35 -18.49
C TRP A 212 -3.31 8.04 -19.63
N ASP A 213 -2.60 8.63 -20.59
CA ASP A 213 -3.18 9.20 -21.80
C ASP A 213 -3.91 8.11 -22.61
N GLY A 214 -5.24 8.18 -22.63
CA GLY A 214 -6.10 7.29 -23.42
C GLY A 214 -6.66 6.06 -22.69
N ARG A 215 -6.55 6.00 -21.36
CA ARG A 215 -7.23 5.01 -20.50
C ARG A 215 -8.39 5.60 -19.72
#